data_AF-A0A532B1Z5-F1
#
_entry.id   AF-A0A532B1Z5-F1
#
_cell.length_a   1.000
_cell.length_b   1.000
_cell.length_c   1.000
_cell.angle_alpha   90.00
_cell.angle_beta   90.00
_cell.angle_gamma   90.00
#
_symmetry.space_group_name_H-M   'P 1'
#
loop_
_entity.id
_entity.type
_entity.pdbx_description
1 polymer ?
#
loop_
_entity_poly.entity_id
_entity_poly.type
_entity_poly.pdbx_seq_one_letter_code
_entity_poly.pdbx_strand_id
1 'polypeptide(L)' 'MDSLITAAAHALAAGDPLGALKRVALRDDAPALALRGIAMAQLGDLVRAKALLKRAAHAFS' A
#
# COMPACT_ATOMS: atom_id res chain seq x y z
N MET A 1 -9.87 1.37 -14.66
CA MET A 1 -9.72 1.40 -13.19
C MET A 1 -9.00 0.13 -12.77
N ASP A 2 -7.87 0.22 -12.06
CA ASP A 2 -7.16 -0.97 -11.58
C ASP A 2 -7.93 -1.56 -10.39
N SER A 3 -8.68 -2.64 -10.64
CA SER A 3 -9.61 -3.25 -9.68
C SER A 3 -8.89 -3.75 -8.42
N LEU A 4 -7.61 -4.13 -8.52
CA LEU A 4 -6.83 -4.60 -7.39
C LEU A 4 -6.44 -3.46 -6.45
N ILE A 5 -6.09 -2.30 -7.01
CA ILE A 5 -5.78 -1.08 -6.23
C ILE A 5 -7.02 -0.60 -5.47
N THR A 6 -8.18 -0.57 -6.15
CA THR A 6 -9.44 -0.20 -5.49
C THR A 6 -9.81 -1.18 -4.38
N ALA A 7 -9.68 -2.49 -4.62
CA ALA A 7 -9.97 -3.50 -3.60
C ALA A 7 -9.01 -3.44 -2.40
N ALA A 8 -7.74 -3.11 -2.63
CA ALA A 8 -6.76 -2.93 -1.56
C ALA A 8 -7.02 -1.67 -0.73
N ALA A 9 -7.40 -0.56 -1.37
CA ALA A 9 -7.81 0.66 -0.68
C ALA A 9 -9.05 0.43 0.20
N HIS A 10 -10.05 -0.30 -0.30
CA HIS A 10 -11.21 -0.69 0.49
C HIS A 10 -10.85 -1.59 1.68
N ALA A 11 -9.95 -2.56 1.50
CA ALA A 11 -9.48 -3.39 2.61
C ALA A 11 -8.80 -2.55 3.71
N LEU A 12 -7.95 -1.57 3.33
CA LEU A 12 -7.34 -0.66 4.31
C LEU A 12 -8.37 0.21 5.05
N ALA A 13 -9.38 0.70 4.34
CA ALA A 13 -10.45 1.50 4.96
C ALA A 13 -11.29 0.67 5.95
N ALA A 14 -11.43 -0.64 5.69
CA ALA A 14 -12.09 -1.58 6.59
C ALA A 14 -11.21 -2.05 7.77
N GLY A 15 -9.95 -1.60 7.85
CA GLY A 15 -9.00 -2.04 8.88
C GLY A 15 -8.39 -3.42 8.62
N ASP A 16 -8.38 -3.88 7.36
CA ASP A 16 -7.75 -5.13 6.91
C ASP A 16 -6.45 -4.85 6.13
N PRO A 17 -5.35 -4.50 6.81
CA PRO A 17 -4.06 -4.27 6.16
C PRO A 17 -3.48 -5.54 5.53
N LEU A 18 -3.75 -6.73 6.08
CA LEU A 18 -3.25 -7.99 5.51
C LEU A 18 -3.97 -8.33 4.20
N GLY A 19 -5.28 -8.12 4.12
CA GLY A 19 -6.03 -8.26 2.88
C GLY A 19 -5.62 -7.24 1.82
N ALA A 20 -5.28 -6.02 2.21
CA ALA A 20 -4.70 -5.05 1.29
C ALA A 20 -3.36 -5.55 0.74
N LEU A 21 -2.45 -5.99 1.63
CA LEU A 21 -1.14 -6.53 1.24
C LEU A 21 -1.26 -7.73 0.29
N LYS A 22 -2.18 -8.66 0.53
CA LYS A 22 -2.40 -9.82 -0.35
C LYS A 22 -2.68 -9.42 -1.81
N ARG A 23 -3.31 -8.27 -2.03
CA ARG A 23 -3.69 -7.77 -3.36
C ARG A 23 -2.58 -7.00 -4.05
N VAL A 24 -1.72 -6.32 -3.29
CA VAL A 24 -0.68 -5.43 -3.85
C VAL A 24 0.76 -5.88 -3.59
N ALA A 25 1.01 -6.99 -2.89
CA ALA A 25 2.36 -7.43 -2.46
C ALA A 25 3.36 -7.77 -3.59
N LEU A 26 2.87 -8.09 -4.79
CA LEU A 26 3.72 -8.40 -5.96
C LEU A 26 3.87 -7.23 -6.92
N ARG A 27 3.31 -6.07 -6.57
CA ARG A 27 3.25 -4.89 -7.43
C ARG A 27 4.22 -3.82 -6.97
N ASP A 28 4.90 -3.19 -7.92
CA ASP A 28 5.87 -2.10 -7.67
C ASP A 28 5.47 -0.77 -8.33
N ASP A 29 4.22 -0.65 -8.78
CA ASP A 29 3.67 0.62 -9.25
C ASP A 29 3.46 1.62 -8.11
N ALA A 30 3.42 2.91 -8.46
CA ALA A 30 3.30 4.00 -7.50
C ALA A 30 2.11 3.83 -6.51
N PRO A 31 0.86 3.54 -6.95
CA PRO A 31 -0.24 3.33 -6.03
C PRO A 31 -0.12 2.04 -5.20
N ALA A 32 0.41 0.94 -5.75
CA ALA A 32 0.68 -0.27 -4.98
C ALA A 32 1.70 -0.04 -3.85
N LEU A 33 2.78 0.71 -4.13
CA LEU A 33 3.78 1.08 -3.12
C LEU A 33 3.17 1.96 -2.02
N ALA A 34 2.30 2.91 -2.39
CA ALA A 34 1.61 3.77 -1.44
C ALA A 34 0.71 2.95 -0.50
N LEU A 35 -0.13 2.08 -1.05
CA LEU A 35 -1.05 1.23 -0.27
C LEU A 35 -0.28 0.24 0.62
N ARG A 36 0.84 -0.32 0.15
CA ARG A 36 1.71 -1.16 0.97
C ARG A 36 2.31 -0.37 2.15
N GLY A 37 2.74 0.87 1.91
CA GLY A 37 3.24 1.77 2.95
C GLY A 37 2.19 2.07 4.02
N ILE A 38 0.96 2.36 3.62
CA ILE A 38 -0.17 2.59 4.53
C ILE A 38 -0.49 1.32 5.34
N ALA A 39 -0.51 0.15 4.71
CA ALA A 39 -0.72 -1.12 5.39
C ALA A 39 0.35 -1.39 6.46
N MET A 40 1.63 -1.14 6.14
CA MET A 40 2.73 -1.30 7.09
C MET A 40 2.63 -0.32 8.27
N ALA A 41 2.17 0.92 8.02
CA ALA A 41 1.93 1.90 9.08
C ALA A 41 0.81 1.47 10.03
N GLN A 42 -0.28 0.90 9.49
CA GLN A 42 -1.38 0.35 10.31
C GLN A 42 -0.93 -0.83 11.18
N LEU A 43 0.03 -1.63 10.69
CA LEU A 43 0.64 -2.75 11.45
C LEU A 43 1.72 -2.30 12.46
N GLY A 44 2.07 -1.01 12.50
CA GLY A 44 3.08 -0.46 13.40
C GLY A 44 4.52 -0.48 12.86
N ASP A 45 4.76 -0.98 11.65
CA ASP A 45 6.08 -0.92 11.00
C ASP A 45 6.27 0.41 10.28
N LEU A 46 6.53 1.46 11.08
CA LEU A 46 6.70 2.82 10.58
C LEU A 46 7.98 3.00 9.75
N VAL A 47 9.00 2.16 9.97
CA VAL A 47 10.27 2.25 9.23
C VAL A 47 10.06 1.80 7.79
N ARG A 48 9.45 0.63 7.59
CA ARG A 48 9.13 0.15 6.24
C ARG A 48 8.07 1.00 5.58
N ALA A 49 7.06 1.47 6.32
CA ALA A 49 6.03 2.36 5.79
C ALA A 49 6.64 3.62 5.15
N LYS A 50 7.54 4.32 5.88
CA LYS A 50 8.21 5.53 5.37
C LYS A 50 9.03 5.26 4.11
N ALA A 51 9.77 4.15 4.08
CA ALA A 51 10.57 3.77 2.91
C ALA A 51 9.69 3.53 1.67
N LEU A 52 8.56 2.83 1.85
CA LEU A 52 7.60 2.56 0.77
C LEU A 52 6.91 3.84 0.26
N LEU A 53 6.48 4.72 1.17
CA LEU A 53 5.85 5.98 0.79
C LEU A 53 6.82 6.91 0.04
N LYS A 54 8.10 6.94 0.43
CA LYS A 54 9.12 7.72 -0.30
C LYS A 54 9.32 7.20 -1.71
N ARG A 55 9.36 5.87 -1.90
CA ARG A 55 9.45 5.25 -3.22
C ARG A 55 8.20 5.52 -4.06
N ALA A 56 7.01 5.44 -3.45
CA ALA A 56 5.76 5.78 -4.12
C ALA A 56 5.76 7.22 -4.62
N ALA A 57 6.15 8.18 -3.77
CA ALA A 57 6.24 9.60 -4.14
C ALA A 57 7.15 9.83 -5.35
N HIS A 58 8.27 9.11 -5.43
CA HIS A 58 9.18 9.21 -6.58
C HIS A 58 8.67 8.51 -7.85
N ALA A 59 7.73 7.57 -7.73
CA ALA A 59 7.10 6.91 -8.87
C ALA A 59 5.87 7.68 -9.40
N PHE A 60 5.38 8.68 -8.66
CA PHE A 60 4.32 9.58 -9.08
C PHE A 60 4.83 10.85 -9.79
N SER A 61 6.11 11.20 -9.63
CA SER A 61 6.77 12.31 -10.32
C SER A 61 7.13 11.97 -11.76
#